data_AF-A0A351J9N3-F1
#
_entry.id   AF-A0A351J9N3-F1
#
_cell.length_a   1.000
_cell.length_b   1.000
_cell.length_c   1.000
_cell.angle_alpha   90.00
_cell.angle_beta   90.00
_cell.angle_gamma   90.00
#
_symmetry.space_group_name_H-M   'P 1'
#
loop_
_entity.id
_entity.type
_entity.pdbx_description
1 polymer ?
#
loop_
_entity_poly.entity_id
_entity_poly.type
_entity_poly.pdbx_seq_one_letter_code
_entity_poly.pdbx_strand_id
1 'polypeptide(L)' 'AGVKLKDADLIGLPVRIVVSPKTLKEGQVEIKPRNGEFYRVALAEAIQSVSGLLKN' A
#
# COMPACT_ATOMS: atom_id res chain seq x y z
N ALA A 1 11.86 4.40 -7.75
CA ALA A 1 11.25 3.25 -7.04
C ALA A 1 12.27 2.13 -6.92
N GLY A 2 12.43 1.55 -5.73
CA GLY A 2 13.32 0.41 -5.51
C GLY A 2 12.89 -0.84 -6.29
N VAL A 3 13.83 -1.76 -6.55
CA VAL A 3 13.63 -2.96 -7.40
C VAL A 3 12.40 -3.76 -6.96
N LYS A 4 12.27 -4.04 -5.66
CA LYS A 4 11.12 -4.78 -5.08
C LYS A 4 9.76 -4.16 -5.39
N LEU A 5 9.68 -2.83 -5.47
CA LEU A 5 8.43 -2.13 -5.77
C LEU A 5 8.04 -2.37 -7.24
N LYS A 6 9.01 -2.28 -8.15
CA LYS A 6 8.80 -2.58 -9.57
C LYS A 6 8.38 -4.04 -9.76
N ASP A 7 9.03 -4.98 -9.06
CA ASP A 7 8.71 -6.40 -9.16
C ASP A 7 7.28 -6.69 -8.71
N ALA A 8 6.84 -6.08 -7.60
CA ALA A 8 5.46 -6.19 -7.11
C ALA A 8 4.43 -5.68 -8.13
N ASP A 9 4.74 -4.58 -8.83
CA ASP A 9 3.90 -4.05 -9.91
C ASP A 9 3.89 -4.99 -11.14
N LEU A 10 5.05 -5.55 -11.51
CA LEU A 10 5.21 -6.45 -12.66
C LEU A 10 4.50 -7.80 -12.46
N ILE A 11 4.62 -8.38 -11.26
CA ILE A 11 3.93 -9.63 -10.88
C ILE A 11 2.42 -9.40 -10.77
N GLY A 12 1.99 -8.15 -10.61
CA GLY A 12 0.58 -7.77 -10.66
C GLY A 12 -0.16 -8.02 -9.36
N LEU A 13 0.48 -7.79 -8.22
CA LEU A 13 -0.18 -7.86 -6.93
C LEU A 13 -1.36 -6.86 -6.87
N PRO A 14 -2.53 -7.26 -6.35
CA PRO A 14 -3.74 -6.43 -6.37
C PRO A 14 -3.58 -5.16 -5.51
N VAL A 15 -2.81 -5.26 -4.42
CA VAL A 15 -2.53 -4.16 -3.50
C VAL A 15 -1.06 -4.22 -3.10
N ARG A 16 -0.39 -3.07 -3.09
CA ARG A 16 0.96 -2.87 -2.56
C ARG A 16 0.91 -1.96 -1.34
N ILE A 17 1.52 -2.39 -0.25
CA ILE A 17 1.66 -1.61 0.98
C ILE A 17 3.13 -1.27 1.16
N VAL A 18 3.45 0.01 1.36
CA VAL A 18 4.81 0.49 1.64
C VAL A 18 4.86 0.98 3.08
N VAL A 19 5.78 0.37 3.84
CA VAL A 19 6.06 0.73 5.23
C VAL A 19 7.45 1.35 5.26
N SER A 20 7.53 2.62 5.65
CA SER A 20 8.79 3.37 5.72
C SER A 20 8.97 3.98 7.10
N PRO A 21 10.21 4.22 7.57
CA PRO A 21 10.44 4.94 8.83
C PRO A 21 9.80 6.34 8.85
N LYS A 22 9.66 6.99 7.69
CA LYS A 22 9.02 8.30 7.57
C LYS A 22 7.52 8.20 7.85
N THR A 23 6.81 7.35 7.13
CA THR A 23 5.34 7.21 7.27
C THR A 23 4.96 6.60 8.62
N LEU A 24 5.78 5.67 9.15
CA LEU A 24 5.56 5.11 10.49
C LEU A 24 5.66 6.15 11.61
N LYS A 25 6.58 7.12 11.51
CA LYS A 25 6.66 8.23 12.48
C LYS A 25 5.39 9.10 12.46
N GLU A 26 4.70 9.15 11.34
CA GLU A 26 3.43 9.87 11.15
C GLU A 26 2.22 8.96 11.49
N GLY A 27 2.43 7.73 11.95
CA GLY A 27 1.36 6.78 12.26
C GLY A 27 0.62 6.26 11.02
N GLN A 28 1.28 6.27 9.86
CA GLN A 28 0.68 5.99 8.55
C GLN A 28 1.46 4.95 7.73
N VAL A 29 0.77 4.37 6.75
CA VAL A 29 1.34 3.54 5.69
C VAL A 29 0.88 4.05 4.33
N GLU A 30 1.62 3.73 3.27
CA GLU A 30 1.22 4.05 1.89
C GLU A 30 0.63 2.80 1.24
N ILE A 31 -0.57 2.94 0.67
CA ILE A 31 -1.28 1.87 -0.04
C ILE A 31 -1.41 2.27 -1.50
N LYS A 32 -1.15 1.32 -2.41
CA LYS A 32 -1.39 1.46 -3.85
C LYS A 32 -2.22 0.26 -4.34
N PRO A 33 -3.43 0.47 -4.86
CA PRO A 33 -4.15 -0.54 -5.61
C PRO A 33 -3.56 -0.68 -7.02
N ARG A 34 -3.72 -1.86 -7.65
CA ARG A 34 -3.11 -2.16 -8.96
C ARG A 34 -3.35 -1.09 -10.03
N ASN A 35 -4.59 -0.60 -10.13
CA ASN A 35 -5.02 0.36 -11.15
C ASN A 35 -5.28 1.76 -10.57
N GLY A 36 -4.61 2.14 -9.48
CA GLY A 36 -4.83 3.45 -8.87
C GLY A 36 -3.58 4.10 -8.32
N GLU A 37 -3.78 5.32 -7.83
CA GLU A 37 -2.77 6.17 -7.23
C GLU A 37 -2.41 5.68 -5.82
N PHE A 38 -1.22 6.09 -5.35
CA PHE A 38 -0.85 5.92 -3.95
C PHE A 38 -1.66 6.84 -3.06
N TYR A 39 -2.05 6.33 -1.90
CA TYR A 39 -2.65 7.14 -0.85
C TYR A 39 -2.15 6.69 0.53
N ARG A 40 -2.19 7.61 1.50
CA ARG A 40 -1.79 7.33 2.88
C ARG A 40 -3.00 6.93 3.69
N VAL A 41 -2.79 5.96 4.56
CA VAL A 41 -3.81 5.47 5.49
C VAL A 41 -3.20 5.40 6.88
N ALA A 42 -3.99 5.75 7.90
CA ALA A 42 -3.58 5.55 9.28
C ALA A 42 -3.27 4.07 9.52
N LEU A 43 -2.22 3.78 10.28
CA LEU A 43 -1.81 2.39 10.53
C LEU A 43 -2.95 1.54 11.13
N ALA A 44 -3.77 2.15 11.98
CA ALA A 44 -4.95 1.51 12.59
C ALA A 44 -6.03 1.12 11.57
N GLU A 45 -6.13 1.83 10.45
CA GLU A 45 -7.16 1.62 9.41
C GLU A 45 -6.65 0.78 8.24
N ALA A 46 -5.35 0.46 8.22
CA ALA A 46 -4.70 -0.22 7.10
C ALA A 46 -5.38 -1.55 6.74
N ILE A 47 -5.73 -2.36 7.74
CA ILE A 47 -6.41 -3.66 7.53
C ILE A 47 -7.78 -3.46 6.88
N GLN A 48 -8.56 -2.49 7.37
CA GLN A 48 -9.88 -2.21 6.83
C GLN A 48 -9.79 -1.71 5.38
N SER A 49 -8.88 -0.78 5.10
CA SER A 49 -8.65 -0.28 3.74
C SER A 49 -8.25 -1.40 2.78
N VAL A 50 -7.30 -2.26 3.16
CA VAL A 50 -6.86 -3.37 2.31
C VAL A 50 -7.97 -4.38 2.10
N SER A 51 -8.71 -4.74 3.15
CA SER A 51 -9.85 -5.66 3.04
C SER A 51 -10.92 -5.11 2.09
N GLY A 52 -11.21 -3.80 2.14
CA GLY A 52 -12.14 -3.15 1.21
C GLY A 52 -11.70 -3.26 -0.25
N LEU A 53 -10.40 -3.11 -0.53
CA LEU A 53 -9.86 -3.23 -1.89
C LEU A 53 -9.93 -4.65 -2.48
N LEU A 54 -9.88 -5.67 -1.61
CA LEU A 54 -9.82 -7.08 -2.01
C LEU A 54 -11.19 -7.75 -2.14
N LYS A 55 -12.27 -7.11 -1.69
CA LYS A 55 -13.63 -7.68 -1.67
C LYS A 55 -14.39 -7.59 -3.01
N ASN A 56 -13.70 -7.38 -4.14
CA ASN A 56 -14.27 -7.38 -5.49
C ASN A 56 -14.19 -8.75 -6.14
#